data_AF-A0A534HP50-F1
#
_entry.id   AF-A0A534HP50-F1
#
_cell.length_a   1.000
_cell.length_b   1.000
_cell.length_c   1.000
_cell.angle_alpha   90.00
_cell.angle_beta   90.00
_cell.angle_gamma   90.00
#
_symmetry.space_group_name_H-M   'P 1'
#
loop_
_entity.id
_entity.type
_entity.pdbx_description
1 polymer ?
#
loop_
_entity_poly.entity_id
_entity_poly.type
_entity_poly.pdbx_seq_one_letter_code
_entity_poly.pdbx_strand_id
1 'polypeptide(L)' 'MTLVDSPETATPAVQARRAYRIVLIDGQRLFRQALRILFATEREFAVVGEAEQAAEAVELVASLQP' A
#
# COMPACT_ATOMS: atom_id res chain seq x y z
N MET A 1 -29.59 41.11 6.79
CA MET A 1 -28.80 41.00 5.55
C MET A 1 -27.37 41.37 5.89
N THR A 2 -26.59 40.36 6.28
CA THR A 2 -25.13 40.47 6.45
C THR A 2 -24.59 39.12 6.02
N LEU A 3 -23.85 39.13 4.91
CA LEU A 3 -23.15 37.98 4.35
C LEU A 3 -22.05 37.59 5.34
N VAL A 4 -22.09 36.36 5.85
CA VAL A 4 -20.92 35.75 6.50
C VAL A 4 -20.26 34.89 5.45
N ASP A 5 -19.02 35.24 5.14
CA ASP A 5 -18.13 34.53 4.24
C ASP A 5 -18.14 33.03 4.54
N SER A 6 -18.44 32.26 3.50
CA SER A 6 -18.26 30.82 3.53
C SER A 6 -16.76 30.55 3.46
N PRO A 7 -16.16 29.76 4.38
CA PRO A 7 -14.79 29.35 4.20
C PRO A 7 -14.75 28.39 3.01
N GLU A 8 -14.35 28.95 1.88
CA GLU A 8 -13.26 28.47 1.05
C GLU A 8 -13.29 26.97 0.81
N THR A 9 -13.72 26.61 -0.39
CA THR A 9 -13.45 25.34 -1.06
C THR A 9 -11.96 25.02 -0.99
N ALA A 10 -11.53 24.41 0.11
CA ALA A 10 -10.26 23.73 0.20
C ALA A 10 -10.35 22.58 -0.80
N THR A 11 -9.82 22.82 -2.00
CA THR A 11 -9.40 21.75 -2.89
C THR A 11 -8.55 20.82 -2.02
N PRO A 12 -8.92 19.54 -1.81
CA PRO A 12 -8.06 18.67 -1.06
C PRO A 12 -6.75 18.66 -1.83
N ALA A 13 -5.71 19.22 -1.21
CA ALA A 13 -4.36 19.08 -1.71
C ALA A 13 -4.22 17.59 -2.03
N VAL A 14 -3.88 17.27 -3.27
CA VAL A 14 -3.49 15.91 -3.66
C VAL A 14 -2.23 15.63 -2.85
N GLN A 15 -2.43 15.24 -1.60
CA GLN A 15 -1.43 14.59 -0.80
C GLN A 15 -1.17 13.34 -1.60
N ALA A 16 -0.02 13.28 -2.27
CA ALA A 16 0.44 12.08 -2.95
C ALA A 16 0.54 11.01 -1.86
N ARG A 17 -0.56 10.32 -1.61
CA ARG A 17 -0.67 9.34 -0.54
C ARG A 17 0.26 8.22 -0.97
N ARG A 18 1.43 8.17 -0.33
CA ARG A 18 2.45 7.19 -0.64
C ARG A 18 1.82 5.81 -0.46
N ALA A 19 1.91 4.96 -1.49
CA ALA A 19 1.32 3.64 -1.45
C ALA A 19 1.85 2.85 -0.23
N TYR A 20 0.96 2.14 0.44
CA TYR A 20 1.30 1.17 1.48
C TYR A 20 2.12 0.04 0.84
N ARG A 21 3.32 -0.18 1.36
CA ARG A 21 4.24 -1.20 0.85
C ARG A 21 3.98 -2.50 1.60
N ILE A 22 3.80 -3.57 0.83
CA ILE A 22 3.36 -4.87 1.33
C ILE A 22 4.43 -5.92 1.01
N VAL A 23 4.74 -6.78 1.97
CA VAL A 23 5.45 -8.04 1.74
C VAL A 23 4.46 -9.18 1.95
N LEU A 24 4.35 -10.09 0.98
CA LEU A 24 3.47 -11.26 1.06
C LEU A 24 4.25 -12.46 1.57
N ILE A 25 3.76 -13.09 2.64
CA ILE A 25 4.40 -14.26 3.26
C ILE A 25 3.37 -15.39 3.30
N ASP A 26 3.52 -16.35 2.41
CA ASP A 26 2.64 -17.52 2.36
C ASP A 26 3.34 -18.68 1.65
N GLY A 27 3.18 -19.91 2.12
CA GLY A 27 3.80 -21.10 1.53
C GLY A 27 3.26 -21.47 0.14
N GLN A 28 2.09 -20.94 -0.24
CA GLN A 28 1.41 -21.28 -1.49
C GLN A 28 1.63 -20.19 -2.54
N ARG A 29 2.45 -20.51 -3.56
CA ARG A 29 2.73 -19.60 -4.68
C ARG A 29 1.47 -19.05 -5.36
N LEU A 30 0.43 -19.87 -5.50
CA LEU A 30 -0.84 -19.45 -6.11
C LEU A 30 -1.50 -18.31 -5.32
N PHE A 31 -1.44 -18.37 -3.98
CA PHE A 31 -2.03 -17.36 -3.11
C PHE A 31 -1.27 -16.03 -3.21
N ARG A 32 0.07 -16.06 -3.18
CA ARG A 32 0.89 -14.85 -3.40
C ARG A 32 0.61 -14.20 -4.76
N GLN A 33 0.49 -15.01 -5.81
CA GLN A 33 0.15 -14.52 -7.14
C GLN A 33 -1.22 -13.85 -7.19
N ALA A 34 -2.24 -14.46 -6.57
CA ALA A 34 -3.59 -13.90 -6.52
C ALA A 34 -3.61 -12.55 -5.77
N LEU A 35 -2.96 -12.47 -4.60
CA LEU A 35 -2.87 -11.24 -3.83
C LEU A 35 -2.11 -10.13 -4.57
N ARG A 36 -1.02 -10.46 -5.27
CA ARG A 36 -0.30 -9.48 -6.09
C ARG A 36 -1.16 -8.90 -7.21
N ILE A 37 -1.97 -9.73 -7.86
CA ILE A 37 -2.91 -9.26 -8.90
C ILE A 37 -3.99 -8.37 -8.29
N LEU A 38 -4.56 -8.78 -7.14
CA LEU A 38 -5.56 -8.00 -6.41
C LEU A 38 -5.00 -6.63 -5.99
N PHE A 39 -3.85 -6.58 -5.33
CA PHE A 39 -3.28 -5.30 -4.88
C PHE A 39 -2.84 -4.40 -6.04
N ALA A 40 -2.53 -4.96 -7.21
CA ALA A 40 -2.20 -4.17 -8.38
C ALA A 40 -3.40 -3.39 -8.98
N THR A 41 -4.64 -3.70 -8.58
CA THR A 41 -5.83 -2.92 -9.02
C THR A 41 -5.95 -1.59 -8.28
N GLU A 42 -5.33 -1.47 -7.10
CA GLU A 42 -5.46 -0.32 -6.21
C GLU A 42 -4.15 0.47 -6.16
N ARG A 43 -4.20 1.78 -6.47
CA ARG A 43 -3.00 2.64 -6.46
C ARG A 43 -2.42 2.88 -5.06
N GLU A 44 -3.17 2.55 -4.02
CA GLU A 44 -2.78 2.74 -2.63
C GLU A 44 -1.89 1.61 -2.10
N PHE A 45 -1.71 0.51 -2.85
CA PHE A 45 -0.90 -0.63 -2.43
C PHE A 45 0.24 -0.91 -3.40
N ALA A 46 1.38 -1.33 -2.86
CA ALA A 46 2.53 -1.78 -3.63
C ALA A 46 3.11 -3.04 -2.99
N VAL A 47 3.00 -4.18 -3.66
CA VAL A 47 3.73 -5.38 -3.25
C VAL A 47 5.20 -5.19 -3.59
N VAL A 48 6.04 -5.11 -2.56
CA VAL A 48 7.48 -4.82 -2.68
C VAL A 48 8.34 -6.06 -2.48
N GLY A 49 7.76 -7.16 -2.00
CA GLY A 49 8.46 -8.43 -1.81
C GLY A 49 7.50 -9.59 -1.59
N GLU A 50 8.00 -10.80 -1.81
CA GLU A 50 7.30 -12.06 -1.54
C GLU A 50 8.27 -13.02 -0.84
N ALA A 51 7.78 -13.81 0.11
CA ALA A 51 8.52 -14.88 0.77
C ALA A 51 7.63 -16.11 0.93
N GLU A 52 8.24 -17.30 0.85
CA GLU A 52 7.53 -18.57 1.08
C GLU A 52 7.54 -18.96 2.56
N GLN A 53 8.59 -18.57 3.28
CA GLN A 53 8.85 -19.01 4.64
C GLN A 53 9.23 -17.86 5.57
N ALA A 54 9.02 -18.05 6.87
CA ALA A 54 9.27 -17.02 7.88
C ALA A 54 10.73 -16.54 7.93
N ALA A 55 11.71 -17.43 7.74
CA ALA A 55 13.13 -17.06 7.77
C ALA A 55 13.49 -16.07 6.66
N GLU A 56 13.08 -16.37 5.42
CA GLU A 56 13.24 -15.48 4.27
C GLU A 56 12.49 -14.15 4.49
N ALA A 57 11.29 -14.22 5.07
CA ALA A 57 10.48 -13.04 5.32
C ALA A 57 11.14 -12.06 6.30
N VAL A 58 11.78 -12.55 7.36
CA VAL A 58 12.48 -11.68 8.34
C VAL A 58 13.62 -10.92 7.67
N GLU A 59 14.43 -11.61 6.86
CA GLU A 59 15.53 -10.99 6.11
C GLU A 59 15.00 -9.98 5.09
N LEU A 60 13.94 -10.34 4.36
CA LEU A 60 13.32 -9.52 3.33
C LEU A 60 12.69 -8.25 3.90
N VAL A 61 11.97 -8.36 5.02
CA VAL A 61 11.37 -7.21 5.72
C VAL A 61 12.47 -6.28 6.27
N ALA A 62 13.54 -6.82 6.84
CA ALA A 62 14.66 -6.02 7.32
C ALA A 62 15.36 -5.25 6.18
N SER A 63 15.51 -5.87 5.01
CA SER A 63 16.11 -5.25 3.82
C SER A 63 15.20 -4.22 3.16
N LEU A 64 13.94 -4.56 2.94
CA LEU A 64 13.01 -3.71 2.20
C LEU A 64 12.44 -2.58 3.06
N GLN A 65 12.43 -2.72 4.39
CA GLN A 65 11.79 -1.81 5.34
C GLN A 65 10.43 -1.34 4.81
N PRO A 66 9.52 -2.28 4.46
CA PRO A 66 8.26 -1.97 3.78
C PRO A 66 7.47 -0.89 4.52
#